data_AF-A0A4Y2CPZ5-F1
#
_entry.id   AF-A0A4Y2CPZ5-F1
#
_cell.length_a   1.000
_cell.length_b   1.000
_cell.length_c   1.000
_cell.angle_alpha   90.00
_cell.angle_beta   90.00
_cell.angle_gamma   90.00
#
_symmetry.space_group_name_H-M   'P 1'
#
loop_
_entity.id
_entity.type
_entity.pdbx_description
1 polymer ?
#
loop_
_entity_poly.entity_id
_entity_poly.type
_entity_poly.pdbx_seq_one_letter_code
_entity_poly.pdbx_strand_id
1 'polypeptide(L)'
;MIGNLSLNKWQQDWDSGDTGRAIFNILPKVTLTPASWSRESILFATGHCPFSSYLYRFRRHHSDICACGEKADSLHYATFCHTTLSYHFIKPSAENTQL
;
A
#
# COMPACT_ATOMS: atom_id res chain seq x y z
N MET A 1 1.95 8.11 30.10
CA MET A 1 2.69 9.14 29.32
C MET A 1 3.75 8.55 28.38
N ILE A 2 4.02 7.23 28.39
CA ILE A 2 5.07 6.60 27.55
C ILE A 2 4.58 6.29 26.12
N GLY A 3 3.30 5.91 25.94
CA GLY A 3 2.74 5.54 24.63
C GLY A 3 2.80 6.66 23.58
N ASN A 4 2.51 7.91 23.97
CA ASN A 4 2.57 9.05 23.04
C ASN A 4 4.00 9.37 22.61
N LEU A 5 5.00 9.16 23.48
CA LEU A 5 6.40 9.40 23.15
C LEU A 5 6.90 8.41 22.09
N SER A 6 6.57 7.12 22.26
CA SER A 6 6.92 6.07 21.31
C SER A 6 6.19 6.24 19.97
N LEU A 7 4.91 6.63 19.97
CA LEU A 7 4.15 6.86 18.76
C LEU A 7 4.70 8.06 17.96
N ASN A 8 5.07 9.15 18.65
CA ASN A 8 5.70 10.32 18.01
C ASN A 8 7.06 9.98 17.40
N LYS A 9 7.88 9.20 18.11
CA LYS A 9 9.16 8.69 17.58
C LYS A 9 8.92 7.87 16.32
N TRP A 10 7.95 6.96 16.34
CA TRP A 10 7.60 6.15 15.18
C TRP A 10 7.10 6.99 14.00
N GLN A 11 6.26 8.00 14.25
CA GLN A 11 5.83 8.93 13.20
C GLN A 11 7.01 9.65 12.56
N GLN A 12 7.98 10.14 13.35
CA GLN A 12 9.18 10.81 12.83
C GLN A 12 10.02 9.89 11.94
N ASP A 13 10.21 8.64 12.38
CA ASP A 13 10.93 7.64 11.61
C ASP A 13 10.15 7.26 10.32
N TRP A 14 8.81 7.28 10.36
CA TRP A 14 7.95 7.06 9.20
C TRP A 14 7.99 8.21 8.19
N ASP A 15 7.98 9.46 8.67
CA ASP A 15 8.03 10.65 7.82
C ASP A 15 9.39 10.77 7.09
N SER A 16 10.48 10.47 7.80
CA SER A 16 11.86 10.62 7.29
C SER A 16 12.43 9.37 6.61
N GLY A 17 11.80 8.21 6.77
CA GLY A 17 12.28 6.95 6.21
C GLY A 17 12.09 6.83 4.70
N ASP A 18 13.03 6.14 4.05
CA ASP A 18 13.00 5.86 2.59
C ASP A 18 12.35 4.50 2.25
N THR A 19 12.15 3.63 3.23
CA THR A 19 11.54 2.31 3.01
C THR A 19 10.01 2.41 3.08
N GLY A 20 9.30 1.70 2.21
CA GLY A 20 7.84 1.62 2.27
C GLY A 20 7.11 2.88 1.79
N ARG A 21 7.76 3.76 1.00
CA ARG A 21 7.15 5.02 0.51
C ARG A 21 5.83 4.85 -0.25
N ALA A 22 5.64 3.74 -0.94
CA ALA A 22 4.36 3.42 -1.57
C ALA A 22 3.22 3.33 -0.54
N ILE A 23 3.50 2.76 0.63
CA ILE A 23 2.56 2.67 1.75
C ILE A 23 2.45 3.99 2.50
N PHE A 24 3.53 4.76 2.63
CA PHE A 24 3.46 6.11 3.17
C PHE A 24 2.43 6.98 2.44
N ASN A 25 2.37 6.88 1.10
CA ASN A 25 1.41 7.64 0.29
C ASN A 25 -0.06 7.23 0.54
N ILE A 26 -0.30 6.05 1.13
CA ILE A 26 -1.62 5.51 1.46
C ILE A 26 -1.94 5.73 2.95
N LEU A 27 -0.97 5.52 3.84
CA LEU A 27 -1.05 5.70 5.28
C LEU A 27 0.11 6.59 5.77
N PRO A 28 -0.03 7.93 5.66
CA PRO A 28 1.03 8.84 6.09
C PRO A 28 1.12 8.94 7.62
N LYS A 29 0.09 8.52 8.36
CA LYS A 29 0.04 8.60 9.82
C LYS A 29 0.10 7.23 10.47
N VAL A 30 1.01 7.07 11.42
CA VAL A 30 1.07 5.87 12.27
C VAL A 30 -0.02 5.95 13.32
N THR A 31 -0.62 4.81 13.64
CA THR A 31 -1.67 4.70 14.66
C THR A 31 -1.60 3.34 15.33
N LEU A 32 -2.02 3.28 16.59
CA LEU A 32 -2.20 2.01 17.32
C LEU A 32 -3.55 1.36 17.02
N THR A 33 -4.48 2.10 16.41
CA THR A 33 -5.77 1.57 15.98
C THR A 33 -5.55 0.73 14.72
N PRO A 34 -5.88 -0.57 14.73
CA PRO A 34 -5.75 -1.40 13.54
C PRO A 34 -6.64 -0.86 12.41
N ALA A 35 -6.07 -0.77 11.21
CA ALA A 35 -6.86 -0.44 10.03
C ALA A 35 -7.75 -1.65 9.66
N SER A 36 -9.01 -1.40 9.33
CA SER A 36 -9.97 -2.44 8.90
C SER A 36 -9.76 -2.82 7.43
N TRP A 37 -8.53 -3.22 7.08
CA TRP A 37 -8.16 -3.57 5.72
C TRP A 37 -8.60 -4.99 5.35
N SER A 38 -9.05 -5.16 4.11
CA SER A 38 -9.29 -6.48 3.54
C SER A 38 -7.97 -7.26 3.39
N ARG A 39 -8.07 -8.59 3.29
CA ARG A 39 -6.90 -9.45 3.04
C ARG A 39 -6.20 -9.05 1.74
N GLU A 40 -6.98 -8.75 0.71
CA GLU A 40 -6.52 -8.36 -0.62
C GLU A 40 -5.75 -7.05 -0.56
N SER A 41 -6.31 -6.04 0.14
CA SER A 41 -5.62 -4.77 0.37
C SER A 41 -4.29 -4.98 1.09
N ILE A 42 -4.23 -5.80 2.15
CA ILE A 42 -2.97 -6.11 2.84
C ILE A 42 -1.93 -6.74 1.89
N LEU A 43 -2.35 -7.69 1.04
CA LEU A 43 -1.46 -8.31 0.06
C LEU A 43 -0.96 -7.32 -1.00
N PHE A 44 -1.81 -6.38 -1.41
CA PHE A 44 -1.44 -5.30 -2.33
C PHE A 44 -0.45 -4.32 -1.70
N ALA A 45 -0.68 -3.90 -0.46
CA ALA A 45 0.24 -3.04 0.27
C ALA A 45 1.61 -3.71 0.48
N THR A 46 1.62 -4.95 0.92
CA THR A 46 2.86 -5.63 1.28
C THR A 46 3.65 -6.15 0.08
N GLY A 47 3.10 -6.07 -1.13
CA GLY A 47 3.77 -6.57 -2.33
C GLY A 47 3.82 -8.10 -2.41
N HIS A 48 3.04 -8.82 -1.60
CA HIS A 48 3.12 -10.28 -1.44
C HIS A 48 2.14 -11.10 -2.30
N CYS A 49 1.38 -10.46 -3.19
CA CYS A 49 0.54 -11.16 -4.15
C CYS A 49 1.39 -11.73 -5.31
N PRO A 50 0.97 -12.80 -6.00
CA PRO A 50 1.58 -13.27 -7.26
C PRO A 50 1.33 -12.28 -8.42
N PHE A 51 1.85 -11.07 -8.30
CA PHE A 51 1.76 -10.05 -9.34
C PHE A 51 2.49 -10.51 -10.61
N SER A 52 1.87 -10.33 -11.77
CA SER A 52 2.47 -10.73 -13.05
C SER A 52 3.83 -10.07 -13.24
N SER A 53 4.00 -8.80 -12.83
CA SER A 53 5.30 -8.12 -12.89
C SER A 53 6.37 -8.76 -12.02
N TYR A 54 6.00 -9.27 -10.84
CA TYR A 54 6.94 -9.98 -9.96
C TYR A 54 7.30 -11.35 -10.53
N LEU A 55 6.32 -12.11 -11.02
CA LEU A 55 6.54 -13.43 -11.62
C LEU A 55 7.34 -13.34 -12.92
N TYR A 56 7.11 -12.30 -13.72
CA TYR A 56 7.83 -12.03 -14.96
C TYR A 56 9.33 -11.84 -14.72
N ARG A 57 9.73 -11.15 -13.64
CA ARG A 57 11.15 -10.98 -13.26
C ARG A 57 11.88 -12.31 -13.09
N PHE A 58 11.19 -13.35 -12.62
CA PHE A 58 11.75 -14.69 -12.43
C PHE A 58 11.45 -15.64 -13.60
N ARG A 59 10.94 -15.12 -14.73
CA ARG A 59 10.54 -15.91 -15.91
C ARG A 59 9.52 -17.00 -15.60
N ARG A 60 8.71 -16.80 -14.54
CA ARG A 60 7.60 -17.69 -14.17
C ARG A 60 6.27 -17.28 -14.81
N HIS A 61 6.23 -16.13 -15.45
CA HIS A 61 5.07 -15.63 -16.18
C HIS A 61 5.53 -14.96 -17.49
N HIS A 62 4.66 -14.95 -18.51
CA HIS A 62 5.00 -14.53 -19.87
C HIS A 62 4.95 -13.02 -20.10
N SER A 63 4.25 -12.27 -19.24
CA SER A 63 4.03 -10.84 -19.37
C SER A 63 4.03 -10.15 -18.00
N ASP A 64 4.54 -8.92 -17.91
CA ASP A 64 4.40 -8.07 -16.74
C ASP A 64 3.17 -7.14 -16.83
N ILE A 65 2.31 -7.35 -17.81
CA ILE A 65 1.13 -6.53 -18.10
C ILE A 65 -0.14 -7.16 -17.50
N CYS A 66 -0.99 -6.31 -16.92
CA CYS A 66 -2.30 -6.65 -16.37
C CYS A 66 -3.34 -6.79 -17.48
N ALA A 67 -4.45 -7.47 -17.20
CA ALA A 67 -5.57 -7.60 -18.15
C ALA A 67 -6.13 -6.23 -18.61
N CYS A 68 -5.90 -5.16 -17.86
CA CYS A 68 -6.31 -3.80 -18.24
C CYS A 68 -5.25 -3.04 -19.06
N GLY A 69 -4.14 -3.67 -19.46
CA GLY A 69 -3.12 -3.09 -20.34
C GLY A 69 -1.97 -2.34 -19.65
N GLU A 70 -2.06 -2.12 -18.33
CA GLU A 70 -1.02 -1.45 -17.54
C GLU A 70 -0.07 -2.45 -16.87
N LYS A 71 1.07 -2.00 -16.36
CA LYS A 71 2.00 -2.85 -15.63
C LYS A 71 1.34 -3.46 -14.39
N ALA A 72 1.36 -4.79 -14.28
CA ALA A 72 0.76 -5.57 -13.21
C ALA A 72 1.65 -5.58 -11.95
N ASP A 73 1.94 -4.41 -11.37
CA ASP A 73 2.63 -4.29 -10.09
C ASP A 73 1.65 -4.06 -8.93
N SER A 74 2.17 -4.12 -7.69
CA SER A 74 1.31 -4.04 -6.51
C SER A 74 0.60 -2.69 -6.39
N LEU A 75 1.25 -1.61 -6.80
CA LEU A 75 0.69 -0.27 -6.77
C LEU A 75 -0.48 -0.15 -7.76
N HIS A 76 -0.31 -0.69 -8.97
CA HIS A 76 -1.37 -0.73 -9.96
C HIS A 76 -2.65 -1.43 -9.43
N TYR A 77 -2.52 -2.62 -8.86
CA TYR A 77 -3.67 -3.33 -8.26
C TYR A 77 -4.25 -2.63 -7.03
N ALA A 78 -3.39 -1.93 -6.28
CA ALA A 78 -3.76 -1.18 -5.09
C ALA A 78 -4.60 0.07 -5.37
N THR A 79 -4.42 0.73 -6.52
CA THR A 79 -4.99 2.08 -6.74
C THR A 79 -5.61 2.35 -8.11
N PHE A 80 -5.26 1.60 -9.16
CA PHE A 80 -5.60 1.95 -10.55
C PHE A 80 -6.34 0.86 -11.32
N CYS A 81 -6.18 -0.41 -10.96
CA CYS A 81 -6.70 -1.52 -11.74
C CYS A 81 -8.22 -1.63 -11.65
N HIS A 82 -8.91 -1.49 -12.79
CA HIS A 82 -10.37 -1.63 -12.83
C HIS A 82 -10.87 -2.98 -12.26
N THR A 83 -10.07 -4.05 -12.37
CA THR A 83 -10.45 -5.39 -11.89
C THR A 83 -10.40 -5.54 -10.36
N THR A 84 -9.74 -4.63 -9.64
CA THR A 84 -9.60 -4.67 -8.19
C THR A 84 -10.20 -3.45 -7.50
N LEU A 85 -11.14 -2.76 -8.16
CA LEU A 85 -11.82 -1.57 -7.64
C LEU A 85 -12.38 -1.74 -6.22
N SER A 86 -12.93 -2.92 -5.90
CA SER A 86 -13.48 -3.23 -4.58
C SER A 86 -12.44 -3.28 -3.45
N TYR A 87 -11.16 -3.39 -3.81
CA TYR A 87 -10.03 -3.55 -2.89
C TYR A 87 -9.04 -2.39 -2.98
N HIS A 88 -9.34 -1.39 -3.81
CA HIS A 88 -8.52 -0.20 -3.90
C HIS A 88 -8.40 0.43 -2.53
N PHE A 89 -7.18 0.87 -2.20
CA PHE A 89 -7.06 1.77 -1.07
C PHE A 89 -7.85 3.02 -1.40
N ILE A 90 -8.79 3.34 -0.53
CA ILE A 90 -9.37 4.67 -0.49
C ILE A 90 -8.17 5.58 -0.28
N LYS A 91 -7.79 6.33 -1.32
CA LYS A 91 -6.84 7.45 -1.18
C LYS A 91 -7.35 8.22 0.04
N PRO A 92 -6.54 8.46 1.08
CA PRO A 92 -7.00 9.34 2.14
C PRO A 92 -7.42 10.63 1.44
N SER A 93 -8.72 10.90 1.43
CA SER A 93 -9.20 12.24 1.17
C SER A 93 -8.38 13.12 2.09
N ALA A 94 -7.96 14.30 1.62
CA ALA A 94 -7.23 15.28 2.43
C ALA A 94 -7.99 15.71 3.71
N GLU A 95 -9.17 15.14 3.96
CA GLU A 95 -10.10 15.41 5.06
C GLU A 95 -9.72 14.80 6.43
N ASN A 96 -8.66 14.01 6.57
CA ASN A 96 -8.22 13.54 7.89
C ASN A 96 -7.14 14.44 8.53
N THR A 97 -7.14 15.74 8.23
CA THR A 97 -6.25 16.76 8.86
C THR A 97 -6.95 17.52 10.00
N GLN A 98 -7.97 16.94 10.65
CA GLN A 98 -8.54 17.53 11.86
C GLN A 98 -8.73 16.45 12.93
N LEU A 99 -7.71 16.31 13.79
CA LEU A 99 -7.77 16.42 15.25
C LEU A 99 -6.35 16.31 15.83
#